data_AF-A0A4Q1HGH9-F1
#
_entry.id   AF-A0A4Q1HGH9-F1
#
_cell.length_a   1.000
_cell.length_b   1.000
_cell.length_c   1.000
_cell.angle_alpha   90.00
_cell.angle_beta   90.00
_cell.angle_gamma   90.00
#
_symmetry.space_group_name_H-M   'P 1'
#
loop_
_entity.id
_entity.type
_entity.pdbx_description
1 polymer ?
#
loop_
_entity_poly.entity_id
_entity_poly.type
_entity_poly.pdbx_seq_one_letter_code
_entity_poly.pdbx_strand_id
1 'polypeptide(L)'
;MTDTPFMAKDTAQDGREIEVLGTCMTQPAIDARHEHDIPPALVWSYAQEEALIGVSEQHAQDQCYRLLPDAEDRARRIAARYAGLYFKSARKSLGKVQFYWPALAAFVVKDIAEAYRFDREGVLEGGWDTAARTSLVPSLVSEGLSGASPYAHAMRVYAALAKGNLWLYMDIYPWLYFFMRFGMNKDGSLNEARLRDHVTKRKSTEYQQQSRAAVEQLPFGRPWLGRQQARQAKDAVYERASRYFNTPPVWAGMDGGYGAHAAAASQAHNHIKANIASYDDNYLLPVSKYWSKIREAFYVMDEARRELTRIAQDGAALERLEKVAQFPVTGEIQKTYEYLISEARESRPAAKAAIQLNELKIIAVQEQLNILQPLIYDDKKLKETMDMNHRFARMSQGLMTTKYRVIYSAAPTTDDPELQTVFDPPSGFWSGAWDGIRNRQQSLPNPDDRMKYVEQIARDFHRLMQTRRSYMDRELRTIWGWGDENKDE
;
A
#
# COMPACT_ATOMS: atom_id res chain seq x y z
N MET A 1 27.17 24.84 41.21
CA MET A 1 25.91 24.07 41.27
C MET A 1 25.22 24.30 39.94
N THR A 2 25.34 23.32 39.06
CA THR A 2 24.84 23.34 37.69
C THR A 2 23.56 22.52 37.65
N ASP A 3 22.44 23.20 37.44
CA ASP A 3 21.15 22.57 37.17
C ASP A 3 21.14 21.98 35.76
N THR A 4 20.75 20.71 35.69
CA THR A 4 20.61 19.94 34.45
C THR A 4 19.10 19.75 34.20
N PRO A 5 18.56 20.00 32.99
CA PRO A 5 17.16 19.75 32.73
C PRO A 5 16.91 18.26 32.54
N PHE A 6 15.91 17.75 33.27
CA PHE A 6 15.36 16.40 33.16
C PHE A 6 14.83 16.13 31.73
N MET A 7 15.39 15.11 31.06
CA MET A 7 14.70 14.43 29.96
C MET A 7 13.64 13.51 30.53
N ALA A 8 12.37 13.77 30.22
CA ALA A 8 11.28 12.85 30.50
C ALA A 8 11.44 11.58 29.63
N LYS A 9 11.58 10.44 30.30
CA LYS A 9 11.41 9.12 29.69
C LYS A 9 9.92 8.78 29.75
N ASP A 10 9.23 8.87 28.62
CA ASP A 10 7.88 8.32 28.49
C ASP A 10 7.96 6.81 28.28
N THR A 11 7.95 6.07 29.38
CA THR A 11 7.63 4.63 29.41
C THR A 11 6.36 4.45 30.22
N ALA A 12 5.31 3.89 29.63
CA ALA A 12 4.12 3.46 30.35
C ALA A 12 4.52 2.47 31.47
N GLN A 13 3.89 2.59 32.64
CA GLN A 13 4.19 1.83 33.85
C GLN A 13 3.93 0.30 33.76
N ASP A 14 3.58 -0.25 32.60
CA ASP A 14 3.32 -1.68 32.39
C ASP A 14 4.28 -2.35 31.40
N GLY A 15 5.37 -1.68 31.00
CA GLY A 15 6.39 -2.26 30.13
C GLY A 15 5.94 -2.46 28.67
N ARG A 16 4.81 -1.89 28.26
CA ARG A 16 4.45 -1.75 26.84
C ARG A 16 5.11 -0.49 26.29
N GLU A 17 5.97 -0.67 25.29
CA GLU A 17 6.46 0.45 24.46
C GLU A 17 5.25 1.05 23.73
N ILE A 18 4.79 2.20 24.21
CA ILE A 18 3.81 3.03 23.51
C ILE A 18 4.48 3.47 22.22
N GLU A 19 3.96 3.00 21.08
CA GLU A 19 4.36 3.52 19.79
C GLU A 19 3.78 4.94 19.67
N VAL A 20 4.63 5.92 19.95
CA VAL A 20 4.30 7.34 19.87
C VAL A 20 4.16 7.71 18.39
N LEU A 21 2.93 7.65 17.88
CA LEU A 21 2.42 8.72 17.01
C LEU A 21 1.84 9.79 17.92
N GLY A 22 2.74 10.51 18.56
CA GLY A 22 2.41 11.61 19.45
C GLY A 22 2.08 12.85 18.64
N THR A 23 0.79 13.07 18.38
CA THR A 23 0.18 14.40 18.44
C THR A 23 -1.23 14.28 19.02
N CYS A 24 -1.32 14.44 20.34
CA CYS A 24 -2.54 14.98 20.91
C CYS A 24 -2.49 16.49 20.59
N MET A 25 -2.98 16.81 19.38
CA MET A 25 -3.16 18.14 18.78
C MET A 25 -1.90 18.99 18.51
N THR A 26 -1.52 19.13 17.24
CA THR A 26 -0.89 20.36 16.74
C THR A 26 -1.92 21.28 16.08
N GLN A 27 -2.31 22.30 16.87
CA GLN A 27 -3.17 23.46 16.55
C GLN A 27 -4.70 23.25 16.49
N PRO A 28 -5.49 24.05 17.26
CA PRO A 28 -6.95 23.88 17.30
C PRO A 28 -7.72 24.32 16.06
N ALA A 29 -7.17 25.16 15.18
CA ALA A 29 -7.78 25.50 13.89
C ALA A 29 -6.83 26.39 13.08
N ILE A 30 -6.47 25.98 11.86
CA ILE A 30 -5.98 26.92 10.82
C ILE A 30 -7.04 28.00 10.51
N ASP A 31 -8.32 27.70 10.81
CA ASP A 31 -9.48 28.53 10.50
C ASP A 31 -9.77 29.61 11.56
N ALA A 32 -8.88 29.80 12.55
CA ALA A 32 -8.94 30.90 13.51
C ALA A 32 -8.58 32.24 12.85
N ARG A 33 -9.49 32.74 12.00
CA ARG A 33 -9.62 34.11 11.45
C ARG A 33 -8.45 35.08 11.75
N HIS A 34 -7.28 34.91 11.17
CA HIS A 34 -6.26 35.95 10.97
C HIS A 34 -5.45 35.52 9.73
N GLU A 35 -5.14 36.47 8.83
CA GLU A 35 -4.13 36.25 7.79
C GLU A 35 -2.80 35.93 8.49
N HIS A 36 -2.48 34.65 8.62
CA HIS A 36 -1.17 34.23 9.08
C HIS A 36 -0.28 34.04 7.85
N ASP A 37 0.81 34.80 7.80
CA ASP A 37 2.01 34.47 7.03
C ASP A 37 2.62 33.17 7.58
N ILE A 38 1.95 32.04 7.37
CA ILE A 38 2.45 30.72 7.78
C ILE A 38 3.57 30.34 6.80
N PRO A 39 4.81 30.10 7.27
CA PRO A 39 5.87 29.58 6.43
C PRO A 39 5.41 28.35 5.64
N PRO A 40 5.70 28.25 4.33
CA PRO A 40 5.24 27.14 3.49
C PRO A 40 5.56 25.75 4.05
N ALA A 41 6.71 25.58 4.72
CA ALA A 41 7.09 24.33 5.38
C ALA A 41 6.12 23.90 6.49
N LEU A 42 5.56 24.86 7.25
CA LEU A 42 4.53 24.56 8.24
C LEU A 42 3.22 24.17 7.55
N VAL A 43 2.85 24.80 6.43
CA VAL A 43 1.65 24.41 5.64
C VAL A 43 1.76 22.96 5.15
N TRP A 44 2.95 22.56 4.69
CA TRP A 44 3.22 21.18 4.30
C TRP A 44 3.16 20.18 5.46
N SER A 45 3.49 20.61 6.68
CA SER A 45 3.35 19.78 7.88
C SER A 45 1.88 19.38 8.09
N TYR A 46 0.94 20.31 7.94
CA TYR A 46 -0.50 20.00 8.04
C TYR A 46 -0.96 19.07 6.91
N ALA A 47 -0.52 19.31 5.68
CA ALA A 47 -0.90 18.44 4.57
C ALA A 47 -0.40 16.99 4.79
N GLN A 48 0.78 16.84 5.39
CA GLN A 48 1.31 15.53 5.77
C GLN A 48 0.54 14.90 6.94
N GLU A 49 0.21 15.70 7.96
CA GLU A 49 -0.60 15.25 9.10
C GLU A 49 -2.00 14.80 8.67
N GLU A 50 -2.63 15.52 7.74
CA GLU A 50 -3.92 15.15 7.14
C GLU A 50 -3.86 13.80 6.40
N ALA A 51 -2.75 13.50 5.71
CA ALA A 51 -2.55 12.18 5.15
C ALA A 51 -2.44 11.12 6.26
N LEU A 52 -1.61 11.37 7.28
CA LEU A 52 -1.42 10.44 8.41
C LEU A 52 -2.72 10.13 9.14
N ILE A 53 -3.51 11.15 9.48
CA ILE A 53 -4.83 11.01 10.11
C ILE A 53 -5.75 10.14 9.23
N GLY A 54 -5.67 10.29 7.91
CA GLY A 54 -6.50 9.54 6.96
C GLY A 54 -6.33 8.03 6.99
N VAL A 55 -5.20 7.55 7.50
CA VAL A 55 -4.89 6.14 7.65
C VAL A 55 -4.69 5.75 9.12
N SER A 56 -5.21 6.57 10.04
CA SER A 56 -5.10 6.41 11.48
C SER A 56 -6.46 6.42 12.16
N GLU A 57 -6.56 5.85 13.35
CA GLU A 57 -7.73 5.92 14.22
C GLU A 57 -7.45 6.73 15.47
N GLN A 58 -8.44 7.51 15.86
CA GLN A 58 -8.39 8.19 17.14
C GLN A 58 -8.68 7.20 18.25
N HIS A 59 -7.78 7.12 19.22
CA HIS A 59 -7.92 6.21 20.34
C HIS A 59 -8.82 6.83 21.42
N ALA A 60 -9.75 6.04 21.96
CA ALA A 60 -10.84 6.54 22.80
C ALA A 60 -10.36 7.20 24.10
N GLN A 61 -9.29 6.69 24.71
CA GLN A 61 -8.85 7.07 26.05
C GLN A 61 -8.07 8.39 26.06
N ASP A 62 -7.15 8.56 25.11
CA ASP A 62 -6.24 9.71 25.06
C ASP A 62 -6.51 10.64 23.88
N GLN A 63 -7.44 10.30 22.99
CA GLN A 63 -7.82 11.10 21.82
C GLN A 63 -6.66 11.31 20.83
N CYS A 64 -5.54 10.59 20.99
CA CYS A 64 -4.39 10.61 20.10
C CYS A 64 -4.63 9.67 18.90
N TYR A 65 -4.17 10.06 17.71
CA TYR A 65 -4.27 9.26 16.49
C TYR A 65 -3.19 8.19 16.44
N ARG A 66 -3.56 6.96 16.09
CA ARG A 66 -2.66 5.82 15.89
C ARG A 66 -2.85 5.25 14.50
N LEU A 67 -1.76 4.98 13.79
CA LEU A 67 -1.82 4.38 12.45
C LEU A 67 -2.59 3.07 12.51
N LEU A 68 -3.49 2.87 11.55
CA LEU A 68 -4.17 1.58 11.39
C LEU A 68 -3.11 0.48 11.22
N PRO A 69 -3.09 -0.56 12.05
CA PRO A 69 -2.07 -1.60 11.97
C PRO A 69 -2.22 -2.46 10.71
N ASP A 70 -3.46 -2.72 10.28
CA ASP A 70 -3.75 -3.58 9.13
C ASP A 70 -3.52 -2.84 7.80
N ALA A 71 -2.67 -3.41 6.94
CA ALA A 71 -2.40 -2.89 5.61
C ALA A 71 -3.63 -2.93 4.69
N GLU A 72 -4.52 -3.93 4.88
CA GLU A 72 -5.78 -4.02 4.11
C GLU A 72 -6.70 -2.86 4.48
N ASP A 73 -6.90 -2.60 5.78
CA ASP A 73 -7.73 -1.50 6.27
C ASP A 73 -7.15 -0.13 5.83
N ARG A 74 -5.82 0.04 5.90
CA ARG A 74 -5.16 1.23 5.33
C ARG A 74 -5.43 1.40 3.84
N ALA A 75 -5.34 0.33 3.05
CA ALA A 75 -5.61 0.41 1.62
C ALA A 75 -7.06 0.81 1.33
N ARG A 76 -8.04 0.27 2.06
CA ARG A 76 -9.45 0.68 1.95
C ARG A 76 -9.62 2.18 2.23
N ARG A 77 -9.00 2.70 3.31
CA ARG A 77 -9.03 4.15 3.60
C ARG A 77 -8.35 4.99 2.53
N ILE A 78 -7.19 4.56 2.03
CA ILE A 78 -6.48 5.27 0.96
C ILE A 78 -7.34 5.36 -0.31
N ALA A 79 -7.96 4.25 -0.73
CA ALA A 79 -8.86 4.23 -1.89
C ALA A 79 -10.04 5.21 -1.69
N ALA A 80 -10.66 5.18 -0.52
CA ALA A 80 -11.76 6.07 -0.17
C ALA A 80 -11.34 7.56 -0.18
N ARG A 81 -10.17 7.87 0.39
CA ARG A 81 -9.61 9.23 0.43
C ARG A 81 -9.34 9.78 -0.97
N TYR A 82 -8.79 8.97 -1.87
CA TYR A 82 -8.57 9.35 -3.25
C TYR A 82 -9.88 9.57 -4.01
N ALA A 83 -10.87 8.68 -3.85
CA ALA A 83 -12.20 8.88 -4.43
C ALA A 83 -12.88 10.16 -3.88
N GLY A 84 -12.71 10.43 -2.58
CA GLY A 84 -13.18 11.66 -1.95
C GLY A 84 -12.54 12.92 -2.53
N LEU A 85 -11.22 12.93 -2.72
CA LEU A 85 -10.50 14.05 -3.35
C LEU A 85 -11.03 14.38 -4.75
N TYR A 86 -11.38 13.35 -5.54
CA TYR A 86 -11.99 13.53 -6.86
C TYR A 86 -13.31 14.31 -6.80
N PHE A 87 -14.21 13.99 -5.87
CA PHE A 87 -15.47 14.71 -5.72
C PHE A 87 -15.32 16.06 -5.03
N LYS A 88 -14.49 16.13 -3.98
CA LYS A 88 -14.25 17.35 -3.20
C LYS A 88 -13.57 18.44 -4.05
N SER A 89 -12.62 18.06 -4.92
CA SER A 89 -11.97 19.00 -5.85
C SER A 89 -12.97 19.59 -6.85
N ALA A 90 -13.80 18.77 -7.49
CA ALA A 90 -14.84 19.25 -8.40
C ALA A 90 -15.86 20.17 -7.71
N ARG A 91 -16.29 19.81 -6.50
CA ARG A 91 -17.23 20.63 -5.72
C ARG A 91 -16.62 21.98 -5.36
N LYS A 92 -15.39 21.98 -4.81
CA LYS A 92 -14.73 23.20 -4.34
C LYS A 92 -14.36 24.14 -5.50
N SER A 93 -13.97 23.59 -6.64
CA SER A 93 -13.62 24.36 -7.84
C SER A 93 -14.83 24.80 -8.67
N LEU A 94 -16.06 24.46 -8.26
CA LEU A 94 -17.29 24.64 -9.05
C LEU A 94 -17.18 24.00 -10.45
N GLY A 95 -16.56 22.83 -10.52
CA GLY A 95 -16.35 22.04 -11.74
C GLY A 95 -15.17 22.49 -12.61
N LYS A 96 -14.43 23.55 -12.23
CA LYS A 96 -13.29 24.04 -13.00
C LYS A 96 -12.08 23.10 -12.97
N VAL A 97 -11.85 22.42 -11.85
CA VAL A 97 -10.78 21.43 -11.66
C VAL A 97 -11.37 20.18 -11.04
N GLN A 98 -11.03 19.03 -11.60
CA GLN A 98 -11.40 17.76 -11.03
C GLN A 98 -10.22 16.80 -11.09
N PHE A 99 -9.78 16.31 -9.94
CA PHE A 99 -8.56 15.52 -9.86
C PHE A 99 -8.74 14.12 -10.48
N TYR A 100 -8.32 13.96 -11.73
CA TYR A 100 -8.45 12.69 -12.47
C TYR A 100 -7.54 11.60 -11.91
N TRP A 101 -6.31 11.94 -11.51
CA TRP A 101 -5.40 10.98 -10.91
C TRP A 101 -5.93 10.28 -9.65
N PRO A 102 -6.43 10.97 -8.61
CA PRO A 102 -7.10 10.35 -7.48
C PRO A 102 -8.23 9.40 -7.85
N ALA A 103 -9.04 9.74 -8.86
CA ALA A 103 -10.09 8.83 -9.30
C ALA A 103 -9.51 7.52 -9.87
N LEU A 104 -8.46 7.59 -10.69
CA LEU A 104 -7.78 6.39 -11.16
C LEU A 104 -7.11 5.63 -10.00
N ALA A 105 -6.39 6.33 -9.13
CA ALA A 105 -5.70 5.76 -7.98
C ALA A 105 -6.68 5.04 -7.04
N ALA A 106 -7.91 5.53 -6.87
CA ALA A 106 -8.93 4.87 -6.07
C ALA A 106 -9.26 3.46 -6.57
N PHE A 107 -9.37 3.27 -7.89
CA PHE A 107 -9.57 1.93 -8.47
C PHE A 107 -8.35 1.03 -8.27
N VAL A 108 -7.14 1.56 -8.49
CA VAL A 108 -5.89 0.81 -8.33
C VAL A 108 -5.70 0.36 -6.88
N VAL A 109 -5.89 1.26 -5.91
CA VAL A 109 -5.75 0.93 -4.49
C VAL A 109 -6.86 0.00 -4.01
N LYS A 110 -8.07 0.10 -4.58
CA LYS A 110 -9.12 -0.89 -4.35
C LYS A 110 -8.66 -2.29 -4.77
N ASP A 111 -8.04 -2.42 -5.93
CA ASP A 111 -7.51 -3.72 -6.38
C ASP A 111 -6.37 -4.22 -5.46
N ILE A 112 -5.60 -3.34 -4.82
CA ILE A 112 -4.62 -3.71 -3.79
C ILE A 112 -5.33 -4.27 -2.54
N ALA A 113 -6.42 -3.65 -2.08
CA ALA A 113 -7.20 -4.17 -0.96
C ALA A 113 -7.73 -5.59 -1.25
N GLU A 114 -8.17 -5.82 -2.48
CA GLU A 114 -8.62 -7.15 -2.93
C GLU A 114 -7.47 -8.14 -3.07
N ALA A 115 -6.27 -7.70 -3.45
CA ALA A 115 -5.07 -8.54 -3.47
C ALA A 115 -4.70 -9.02 -2.06
N TYR A 116 -4.78 -8.17 -1.03
CA TYR A 116 -4.57 -8.61 0.37
C TYR A 116 -5.57 -9.66 0.79
N ARG A 117 -6.85 -9.44 0.49
CA ARG A 117 -7.91 -10.39 0.80
C ARG A 117 -7.67 -11.73 0.11
N PHE A 118 -7.29 -11.71 -1.17
CA PHE A 118 -6.95 -12.91 -1.93
C PHE A 118 -5.76 -13.66 -1.33
N ASP A 119 -4.65 -12.96 -1.04
CA ASP A 119 -3.46 -13.60 -0.45
C ASP A 119 -3.83 -14.23 0.90
N ARG A 120 -4.56 -13.49 1.75
CA ARG A 120 -5.01 -13.98 3.05
C ARG A 120 -5.93 -15.20 2.93
N GLU A 121 -7.04 -15.10 2.21
CA GLU A 121 -8.08 -16.15 2.18
C GLU A 121 -7.70 -17.32 1.26
N GLY A 122 -7.05 -17.03 0.14
CA GLY A 122 -6.71 -18.01 -0.90
C GLY A 122 -5.36 -18.71 -0.68
N VAL A 123 -4.40 -18.06 0.00
CA VAL A 123 -3.05 -18.63 0.20
C VAL A 123 -2.78 -18.89 1.68
N LEU A 124 -2.95 -17.90 2.56
CA LEU A 124 -2.53 -18.02 3.96
C LEU A 124 -3.49 -18.89 4.80
N GLU A 125 -4.80 -18.69 4.67
CA GLU A 125 -5.82 -19.46 5.42
C GLU A 125 -5.87 -20.95 5.02
N GLY A 126 -5.56 -21.25 3.77
CA GLY A 126 -5.94 -22.49 3.09
C GLY A 126 -5.04 -23.72 3.27
N GLY A 127 -3.80 -23.59 3.77
CA GLY A 127 -2.88 -24.73 3.89
C GLY A 127 -2.60 -25.50 2.58
N TRP A 128 -1.83 -26.60 2.65
CA TRP A 128 -1.61 -27.57 1.55
C TRP A 128 -2.90 -28.24 1.04
N ASP A 129 -4.06 -28.10 1.70
CA ASP A 129 -5.34 -28.68 1.24
C ASP A 129 -5.99 -27.85 0.11
N THR A 130 -5.72 -26.54 0.08
CA THR A 130 -6.09 -25.68 -1.07
C THR A 130 -5.13 -25.88 -2.24
N ALA A 131 -4.10 -26.70 -2.01
CA ALA A 131 -3.15 -27.05 -3.01
C ALA A 131 -3.76 -27.88 -4.14
N ALA A 132 -5.00 -28.37 -4.16
CA ALA A 132 -5.58 -28.84 -5.44
C ALA A 132 -5.74 -27.72 -6.51
N ARG A 133 -5.68 -26.43 -6.10
CA ARG A 133 -5.54 -25.27 -7.01
C ARG A 133 -4.07 -24.82 -7.22
N THR A 134 -3.13 -25.32 -6.41
CA THR A 134 -1.68 -24.97 -6.41
C THR A 134 -0.71 -26.17 -6.32
N SER A 135 -1.14 -27.41 -6.55
CA SER A 135 -0.44 -28.70 -6.45
C SER A 135 -1.30 -29.76 -7.17
N LEU A 136 -0.78 -30.58 -8.06
CA LEU A 136 0.35 -31.50 -7.85
C LEU A 136 1.55 -31.18 -8.75
N VAL A 137 1.54 -30.00 -9.38
CA VAL A 137 2.63 -29.52 -10.23
C VAL A 137 3.20 -28.18 -9.72
N PRO A 138 2.41 -27.16 -9.30
CA PRO A 138 2.97 -25.84 -8.97
C PRO A 138 3.75 -25.71 -7.66
N SER A 139 3.57 -26.52 -6.60
CA SER A 139 4.36 -26.39 -5.36
C SER A 139 5.79 -26.93 -5.51
N LEU A 140 5.94 -28.15 -6.06
CA LEU A 140 7.24 -28.71 -6.43
C LEU A 140 7.91 -27.96 -7.58
N VAL A 141 7.13 -27.36 -8.49
CA VAL A 141 7.64 -26.52 -9.57
C VAL A 141 7.95 -25.09 -9.09
N SER A 142 7.20 -24.50 -8.17
CA SER A 142 7.54 -23.19 -7.58
C SER A 142 8.75 -23.33 -6.67
N GLU A 143 8.77 -24.30 -5.76
CA GLU A 143 9.93 -24.56 -4.89
C GLU A 143 11.14 -25.03 -5.72
N GLY A 144 10.92 -25.82 -6.78
CA GLY A 144 11.97 -26.28 -7.70
C GLY A 144 12.45 -25.24 -8.72
N LEU A 145 11.65 -24.24 -9.10
CA LEU A 145 12.02 -23.16 -10.03
C LEU A 145 12.41 -21.85 -9.33
N SER A 146 11.88 -21.57 -8.13
CA SER A 146 12.07 -20.33 -7.36
C SER A 146 12.88 -20.54 -6.08
N GLY A 147 12.93 -21.75 -5.55
CA GLY A 147 13.54 -22.03 -4.23
C GLY A 147 12.74 -21.48 -3.05
N ALA A 148 11.47 -21.09 -3.22
CA ALA A 148 10.64 -20.47 -2.18
C ALA A 148 9.22 -21.05 -2.10
N SER A 149 8.67 -21.08 -0.87
CA SER A 149 7.33 -21.57 -0.58
C SER A 149 6.22 -20.61 -1.09
N PRO A 150 4.98 -21.09 -1.31
CA PRO A 150 3.85 -20.20 -1.61
C PRO A 150 3.63 -19.11 -0.56
N TYR A 151 3.89 -19.41 0.71
CA TYR A 151 3.83 -18.44 1.80
C TYR A 151 4.92 -17.37 1.67
N ALA A 152 6.14 -17.75 1.31
CA ALA A 152 7.22 -16.81 1.06
C ALA A 152 6.88 -15.85 -0.10
N HIS A 153 6.26 -16.37 -1.17
CA HIS A 153 5.80 -15.54 -2.29
C HIS A 153 4.69 -14.58 -1.86
N ALA A 154 3.66 -15.08 -1.16
CA ALA A 154 2.56 -14.26 -0.67
C ALA A 154 3.05 -13.19 0.30
N MET A 155 3.90 -13.54 1.28
CA MET A 155 4.46 -12.57 2.24
C MET A 155 5.28 -11.48 1.55
N ARG A 156 6.05 -11.84 0.52
CA ARG A 156 6.85 -10.88 -0.25
C ARG A 156 5.97 -9.89 -1.02
N VAL A 157 4.92 -10.38 -1.68
CA VAL A 157 3.96 -9.53 -2.39
C VAL A 157 3.18 -8.66 -1.39
N TYR A 158 2.69 -9.25 -0.30
CA TYR A 158 1.96 -8.54 0.76
C TYR A 158 2.80 -7.40 1.34
N ALA A 159 4.06 -7.66 1.70
CA ALA A 159 4.97 -6.65 2.25
C ALA A 159 5.28 -5.54 1.22
N ALA A 160 5.49 -5.91 -0.04
CA ALA A 160 5.74 -4.94 -1.11
C ALA A 160 4.52 -4.03 -1.36
N LEU A 161 3.31 -4.59 -1.40
CA LEU A 161 2.07 -3.82 -1.50
C LEU A 161 1.89 -2.89 -0.29
N ALA A 162 2.16 -3.40 0.93
CA ALA A 162 1.99 -2.64 2.17
C ALA A 162 2.94 -1.45 2.24
N LYS A 163 4.19 -1.66 1.80
CA LYS A 163 5.20 -0.61 1.69
C LYS A 163 4.84 0.39 0.58
N GLY A 164 4.60 -0.11 -0.63
CA GLY A 164 4.33 0.71 -1.81
C GLY A 164 3.11 1.62 -1.62
N ASN A 165 1.98 1.04 -1.22
CA ASN A 165 0.72 1.77 -1.08
C ASN A 165 0.79 2.88 -0.02
N LEU A 166 1.40 2.60 1.14
CA LEU A 166 1.52 3.59 2.21
C LEU A 166 2.45 4.75 1.84
N TRP A 167 3.66 4.46 1.37
CA TRP A 167 4.65 5.50 1.08
C TRP A 167 4.27 6.33 -0.15
N LEU A 168 3.63 5.73 -1.15
CA LEU A 168 3.06 6.45 -2.28
C LEU A 168 1.91 7.35 -1.85
N TYR A 169 1.00 6.89 -0.99
CA TYR A 169 -0.04 7.75 -0.42
C TYR A 169 0.54 8.93 0.37
N MET A 170 1.59 8.70 1.16
CA MET A 170 2.29 9.75 1.90
C MET A 170 3.02 10.74 1.00
N ASP A 171 3.45 10.34 -0.20
CA ASP A 171 3.98 11.29 -1.19
C ASP A 171 2.85 12.05 -1.89
N ILE A 172 1.79 11.37 -2.32
CA ILE A 172 0.87 11.89 -3.32
C ILE A 172 -0.33 12.63 -2.72
N TYR A 173 -0.94 12.09 -1.66
CA TYR A 173 -2.10 12.72 -1.07
C TYR A 173 -1.85 14.13 -0.53
N PRO A 174 -0.72 14.43 0.18
CA PRO A 174 -0.47 15.76 0.71
C PRO A 174 -0.47 16.88 -0.34
N TRP A 175 0.05 16.64 -1.55
CA TRP A 175 0.09 17.70 -2.57
C TRP A 175 -1.29 17.98 -3.16
N LEU A 176 -2.11 16.94 -3.38
CA LEU A 176 -3.49 17.08 -3.82
C LEU A 176 -4.35 17.78 -2.76
N TYR A 177 -4.20 17.36 -1.50
CA TYR A 177 -4.84 18.02 -0.37
C TYR A 177 -4.40 19.48 -0.28
N PHE A 178 -3.10 19.76 -0.40
CA PHE A 178 -2.58 21.13 -0.39
C PHE A 178 -3.20 21.97 -1.51
N PHE A 179 -3.21 21.44 -2.74
CA PHE A 179 -3.77 22.12 -3.90
C PHE A 179 -5.24 22.46 -3.65
N MET A 180 -6.03 21.48 -3.22
CA MET A 180 -7.44 21.66 -2.93
C MET A 180 -7.66 22.62 -1.76
N ARG A 181 -6.97 22.44 -0.63
CA ARG A 181 -7.22 23.18 0.62
C ARG A 181 -6.72 24.63 0.53
N PHE A 182 -5.49 24.83 0.09
CA PHE A 182 -4.80 26.12 0.15
C PHE A 182 -4.67 26.82 -1.20
N GLY A 183 -4.78 26.08 -2.30
CA GLY A 183 -4.72 26.61 -3.66
C GLY A 183 -6.07 26.96 -4.27
N MET A 184 -7.18 26.37 -3.80
CA MET A 184 -8.53 26.72 -4.27
C MET A 184 -9.26 27.62 -3.27
N ASN A 185 -9.83 28.71 -3.77
CA ASN A 185 -10.69 29.63 -3.02
C ASN A 185 -12.13 29.10 -2.96
N LYS A 186 -12.96 29.70 -2.09
CA LYS A 186 -14.37 29.30 -1.90
C LYS A 186 -15.25 29.58 -3.12
N ASP A 187 -14.85 30.53 -3.97
CA ASP A 187 -15.51 30.88 -5.24
C ASP A 187 -15.04 30.02 -6.43
N GLY A 188 -14.22 29.01 -6.16
CA GLY A 188 -13.63 28.13 -7.17
C GLY A 188 -12.51 28.76 -8.00
N SER A 189 -12.06 29.99 -7.68
CA SER A 189 -10.83 30.55 -8.26
C SER A 189 -9.57 29.91 -7.65
N LEU A 190 -8.45 29.96 -8.36
CA LEU A 190 -7.18 29.44 -7.87
C LEU A 190 -6.26 30.57 -7.36
N ASN A 191 -5.58 30.31 -6.26
CA ASN A 191 -4.39 31.07 -5.86
C ASN A 191 -3.15 30.48 -6.53
N GLU A 192 -2.98 30.78 -7.83
CA GLU A 192 -1.90 30.21 -8.63
C GLU A 192 -0.51 30.63 -8.16
N ALA A 193 -0.35 31.87 -7.69
CA ALA A 193 0.91 32.37 -7.16
C ALA A 193 1.37 31.50 -5.99
N ARG A 194 0.46 31.22 -5.04
CA ARG A 194 0.73 30.31 -3.91
C ARG A 194 1.03 28.89 -4.39
N LEU A 195 0.25 28.35 -5.32
CA LEU A 195 0.46 27.00 -5.85
C LEU A 195 1.86 26.84 -6.44
N ARG A 196 2.31 27.82 -7.24
CA ARG A 196 3.63 27.80 -7.88
C ARG A 196 4.78 28.05 -6.90
N ASP A 197 4.59 28.95 -5.94
CA ASP A 197 5.61 29.29 -4.95
C ASP A 197 5.77 28.23 -3.85
N HIS A 198 4.68 27.65 -3.35
CA HIS A 198 4.74 26.71 -2.23
C HIS A 198 5.08 25.28 -2.64
N VAL A 199 4.76 24.86 -3.87
CA VAL A 199 5.03 23.47 -4.29
C VAL A 199 6.50 23.14 -4.17
N THR A 200 7.39 24.05 -4.55
CA THR A 200 8.85 23.89 -4.49
C THR A 200 9.43 23.91 -3.07
N LYS A 201 8.62 24.31 -2.08
CA LYS A 201 9.01 24.43 -0.67
C LYS A 201 8.61 23.21 0.16
N ARG A 202 8.07 22.15 -0.46
CA ARG A 202 7.83 20.87 0.21
C ARG A 202 9.16 20.22 0.57
N LYS A 203 9.46 20.15 1.87
CA LYS A 203 10.69 19.54 2.35
C LYS A 203 10.47 18.96 3.76
N SER A 204 10.44 17.64 3.87
CA SER A 204 10.04 16.98 5.12
C SER A 204 10.98 17.24 6.30
N THR A 205 12.25 17.57 6.03
CA THR A 205 13.21 17.95 7.07
C THR A 205 12.87 19.27 7.78
N GLU A 206 12.06 20.12 7.13
CA GLU A 206 11.59 21.41 7.65
C GLU A 206 10.17 21.33 8.23
N TYR A 207 9.59 20.14 8.32
CA TYR A 207 8.30 19.94 8.98
C TYR A 207 8.38 20.25 10.47
N GLN A 208 7.22 20.55 11.05
CA GLN A 208 7.07 20.56 12.50
C GLN A 208 7.62 19.26 13.09
N GLN A 209 8.28 19.38 14.24
CA GLN A 209 8.99 18.26 14.87
C GLN A 209 8.12 17.01 15.01
N GLN A 210 6.85 17.19 15.37
CA GLN A 210 5.92 16.09 15.57
C GLN A 210 5.52 15.41 14.25
N SER A 211 5.20 16.18 13.20
CA SER A 211 4.91 15.63 11.87
C SER A 211 6.13 14.91 11.29
N ARG A 212 7.34 15.46 11.49
CA ARG A 212 8.59 14.80 11.08
C ARG A 212 8.80 13.48 11.81
N ALA A 213 8.67 13.49 13.14
CA ALA A 213 8.76 12.29 13.96
C ALA A 213 7.74 11.23 13.51
N ALA A 214 6.50 11.62 13.24
CA ALA A 214 5.47 10.70 12.77
C ALA A 214 5.84 10.02 11.43
N VAL A 215 6.38 10.77 10.48
CA VAL A 215 6.87 10.21 9.20
C VAL A 215 8.05 9.26 9.41
N GLU A 216 9.00 9.60 10.28
CA GLU A 216 10.15 8.75 10.62
C GLU A 216 9.74 7.41 11.23
N GLN A 217 8.60 7.37 11.92
CA GLN A 217 8.07 6.16 12.58
C GLN A 217 7.22 5.27 11.66
N LEU A 218 6.96 5.68 10.42
CA LEU A 218 6.11 4.90 9.52
C LEU A 218 6.68 3.49 9.24
N PRO A 219 5.79 2.50 9.01
CA PRO A 219 6.18 1.16 8.60
C PRO A 219 7.22 1.14 7.48
N PHE A 220 8.12 0.16 7.55
CA PHE A 220 9.26 -0.05 6.64
C PHE A 220 10.38 1.01 6.73
N GLY A 221 10.25 2.07 7.51
CA GLY A 221 11.36 2.95 7.88
C GLY A 221 12.35 2.24 8.81
N ARG A 222 13.59 2.76 8.92
CA ARG A 222 14.61 2.19 9.82
C ARG A 222 14.16 2.08 11.27
N PRO A 223 13.53 3.11 11.89
CA PRO A 223 13.10 3.01 13.28
C PRO A 223 12.09 1.87 13.48
N TRP A 224 11.12 1.76 12.57
CA TRP A 224 10.11 0.71 12.60
C TRP A 224 10.75 -0.68 12.41
N LEU A 225 11.61 -0.86 11.40
CA LEU A 225 12.29 -2.14 11.16
C LEU A 225 13.17 -2.57 12.34
N GLY A 226 13.86 -1.63 12.98
CA GLY A 226 14.64 -1.89 14.18
C GLY A 226 13.78 -2.40 15.33
N ARG A 227 12.60 -1.79 15.57
CA ARG A 227 11.62 -2.29 16.55
C ARG A 227 11.10 -3.68 16.17
N GLN A 228 10.77 -3.90 14.89
CA GLN A 228 10.29 -5.20 14.44
C GLN A 228 11.34 -6.30 14.63
N GLN A 229 12.62 -6.03 14.33
CA GLN A 229 13.71 -6.98 14.59
C GLN A 229 13.88 -7.25 16.09
N ALA A 230 13.81 -6.22 16.93
CA ALA A 230 13.89 -6.39 18.39
C ALA A 230 12.72 -7.20 18.95
N ARG A 231 11.50 -6.98 18.44
CA ARG A 231 10.31 -7.78 18.77
C ARG A 231 10.45 -9.22 18.31
N GLN A 232 10.92 -9.44 17.08
CA GLN A 232 11.14 -10.78 16.56
C GLN A 232 12.15 -11.56 17.40
N ALA A 233 13.25 -10.93 17.83
CA ALA A 233 14.27 -11.56 18.66
C ALA A 233 13.77 -11.99 20.05
N LYS A 234 12.68 -11.40 20.55
CA LYS A 234 12.11 -11.67 21.89
C LYS A 234 10.73 -12.34 21.84
N ASP A 235 10.39 -12.92 20.68
CA ASP A 235 9.06 -13.49 20.43
C ASP A 235 8.88 -14.84 21.11
N ALA A 236 8.28 -14.81 22.29
CA ALA A 236 8.01 -16.00 23.10
C ALA A 236 7.03 -16.98 22.44
N VAL A 237 6.11 -16.49 21.61
CA VAL A 237 5.14 -17.34 20.88
C VAL A 237 5.87 -18.13 19.80
N TYR A 238 6.69 -17.45 18.98
CA TYR A 238 7.51 -18.10 17.97
C TYR A 238 8.54 -19.05 18.59
N GLU A 239 9.25 -18.59 19.64
CA GLU A 239 10.26 -19.39 20.32
C GLU A 239 9.65 -20.70 20.83
N ARG A 240 8.51 -20.64 21.53
CA ARG A 240 7.84 -21.84 22.03
C ARG A 240 7.31 -22.72 20.91
N ALA A 241 6.74 -22.14 19.85
CA ALA A 241 6.29 -22.91 18.69
C ALA A 241 7.46 -23.64 18.00
N SER A 242 8.62 -23.01 17.86
CA SER A 242 9.79 -23.61 17.21
C SER A 242 10.34 -24.82 17.97
N ARG A 243 10.20 -24.84 19.31
CA ARG A 243 10.69 -25.94 20.16
C ARG A 243 9.97 -27.27 19.92
N TYR A 244 8.76 -27.27 19.36
CA TYR A 244 8.05 -28.53 19.03
C TYR A 244 8.84 -29.40 18.04
N PHE A 245 9.65 -28.79 17.17
CA PHE A 245 10.50 -29.49 16.19
C PHE A 245 11.80 -30.06 16.79
N ASN A 246 12.16 -29.69 18.03
CA ASN A 246 13.35 -30.18 18.72
C ASN A 246 13.08 -31.44 19.56
N THR A 247 11.84 -31.94 19.59
CA THR A 247 11.42 -33.09 20.39
C THR A 247 11.49 -34.37 19.57
N PRO A 248 12.24 -35.41 19.99
CA PRO A 248 12.19 -36.72 19.35
C PRO A 248 10.77 -37.32 19.51
N PRO A 249 10.17 -37.87 18.45
CA PRO A 249 8.82 -38.44 18.53
C PRO A 249 8.78 -39.68 19.42
N VAL A 250 7.72 -39.81 20.20
CA VAL A 250 7.49 -40.96 21.12
C VAL A 250 6.88 -42.18 20.38
N TRP A 251 6.61 -42.09 19.08
CA TRP A 251 5.98 -43.15 18.29
C TRP A 251 6.90 -43.67 17.19
N ALA A 252 7.44 -44.88 17.38
CA ALA A 252 8.11 -45.67 16.37
C ALA A 252 7.09 -46.63 15.72
N GLY A 253 6.28 -46.11 14.79
CA GLY A 253 5.47 -46.89 13.86
C GLY A 253 6.06 -46.83 12.44
N MET A 254 5.65 -47.72 11.52
CA MET A 254 6.29 -48.04 10.23
C MET A 254 6.52 -46.87 9.23
N ASP A 255 6.18 -45.62 9.55
CA ASP A 255 6.35 -44.44 8.68
C ASP A 255 7.46 -43.47 9.17
N GLY A 256 8.53 -44.03 9.75
CA GLY A 256 9.64 -43.33 10.40
C GLY A 256 9.95 -41.93 9.85
N GLY A 257 9.77 -40.90 10.68
CA GLY A 257 10.17 -39.51 10.41
C GLY A 257 9.05 -38.57 9.97
N TYR A 258 8.18 -38.97 9.03
CA TYR A 258 7.17 -38.07 8.45
C TYR A 258 6.02 -37.76 9.43
N GLY A 259 5.47 -38.78 10.09
CA GLY A 259 4.38 -38.61 11.06
C GLY A 259 4.79 -37.77 12.28
N ALA A 260 6.06 -37.83 12.67
CA ALA A 260 6.63 -37.05 13.77
C ALA A 260 6.70 -35.56 13.46
N HIS A 261 7.19 -35.22 12.27
CA HIS A 261 7.26 -33.84 11.80
C HIS A 261 5.86 -33.23 11.66
N ALA A 262 4.90 -33.98 11.12
CA ALA A 262 3.51 -33.55 11.00
C ALA A 262 2.87 -33.27 12.38
N ALA A 263 3.14 -34.13 13.38
CA ALA A 263 2.65 -33.93 14.74
C ALA A 263 3.27 -32.68 15.40
N ALA A 264 4.58 -32.48 15.25
CA ALA A 264 5.27 -31.29 15.76
C ALA A 264 4.75 -29.99 15.11
N ALA A 265 4.57 -30.00 13.78
CA ALA A 265 4.01 -28.88 13.04
C ALA A 265 2.58 -28.54 13.51
N SER A 266 1.72 -29.55 13.69
CA SER A 266 0.37 -29.36 14.21
C SER A 266 0.37 -28.69 15.60
N GLN A 267 1.26 -29.13 16.50
CA GLN A 267 1.40 -28.51 17.83
C GLN A 267 1.88 -27.05 17.72
N ALA A 268 2.87 -26.76 16.87
CA ALA A 268 3.36 -25.41 16.63
C ALA A 268 2.28 -24.49 16.06
N HIS A 269 1.51 -24.94 15.06
CA HIS A 269 0.39 -24.19 14.48
C HIS A 269 -0.67 -23.86 15.52
N ASN A 270 -1.07 -24.85 16.32
CA ASN A 270 -2.08 -24.67 17.37
C ASN A 270 -1.60 -23.70 18.46
N HIS A 271 -0.31 -23.77 18.83
CA HIS A 271 0.28 -22.84 19.77
C HIS A 271 0.21 -21.39 19.28
N ILE A 272 0.61 -21.12 18.03
CA ILE A 272 0.56 -19.77 17.47
C ILE A 272 -0.88 -19.25 17.44
N LYS A 273 -1.82 -20.01 16.88
CA LYS A 273 -3.23 -19.60 16.80
C LYS A 273 -3.82 -19.21 18.16
N ALA A 274 -3.44 -19.92 19.22
CA ALA A 274 -3.94 -19.68 20.57
C ALA A 274 -3.30 -18.48 21.28
N ASN A 275 -2.07 -18.08 20.91
CA ASN A 275 -1.28 -17.13 21.71
C ASN A 275 -0.88 -15.85 20.96
N ILE A 276 -0.99 -15.82 19.64
CA ILE A 276 -0.49 -14.68 18.85
C ILE A 276 -1.28 -13.39 19.08
N ALA A 277 -2.60 -13.49 19.28
CA ALA A 277 -3.46 -12.33 19.55
C ALA A 277 -3.07 -11.57 20.82
N SER A 278 -2.55 -12.27 21.84
CA SER A 278 -2.06 -11.65 23.08
C SER A 278 -0.65 -11.06 22.97
N TYR A 279 0.09 -11.37 21.90
CA TYR A 279 1.50 -10.98 21.74
C TYR A 279 1.71 -9.91 20.66
N ASP A 280 1.02 -10.03 19.53
CA ASP A 280 1.32 -9.30 18.31
C ASP A 280 0.94 -7.80 18.38
N ASP A 281 -0.07 -7.45 19.17
CA ASP A 281 -0.65 -6.09 19.21
C ASP A 281 -0.93 -5.52 17.80
N ASN A 282 -1.21 -6.41 16.85
CA ASN A 282 -1.44 -6.16 15.42
C ASN A 282 -0.23 -5.67 14.60
N TYR A 283 1.01 -5.96 14.99
CA TYR A 283 2.20 -5.49 14.23
C TYR A 283 2.74 -6.47 13.18
N LEU A 284 2.30 -7.72 13.18
CA LEU A 284 2.63 -8.72 12.17
C LEU A 284 1.84 -8.49 10.89
N LEU A 285 2.40 -9.02 9.80
CA LEU A 285 1.76 -9.09 8.49
C LEU A 285 1.46 -10.57 8.19
N PRO A 286 0.18 -10.98 8.06
CA PRO A 286 -1.04 -10.22 8.33
C PRO A 286 -1.26 -10.02 9.85
N VAL A 287 -2.14 -9.08 10.22
CA VAL A 287 -2.37 -8.73 11.64
C VAL A 287 -3.07 -9.83 12.45
N SER A 288 -2.89 -9.80 13.77
CA SER A 288 -3.34 -10.80 14.75
C SER A 288 -4.75 -11.38 14.53
N LYS A 289 -5.74 -10.54 14.14
CA LYS A 289 -7.15 -10.95 13.97
C LYS A 289 -7.36 -12.06 12.93
N TYR A 290 -6.43 -12.26 12.00
CA TYR A 290 -6.55 -13.25 10.93
C TYR A 290 -5.94 -14.62 11.27
N TRP A 291 -5.05 -14.68 12.26
CA TRP A 291 -4.23 -15.87 12.52
C TRP A 291 -5.04 -17.10 12.93
N SER A 292 -6.19 -16.91 13.57
CA SER A 292 -7.08 -18.01 13.97
C SER A 292 -7.55 -18.88 12.79
N LYS A 293 -7.60 -18.31 11.58
CA LYS A 293 -7.99 -19.00 10.34
C LYS A 293 -6.83 -19.64 9.59
N ILE A 294 -5.59 -19.29 9.92
CA ILE A 294 -4.38 -19.77 9.22
C ILE A 294 -4.06 -21.20 9.67
N ARG A 295 -4.31 -22.18 8.81
CA ARG A 295 -4.04 -23.61 9.10
C ARG A 295 -2.57 -23.84 9.48
N GLU A 296 -1.66 -23.28 8.67
CA GLU A 296 -0.21 -23.44 8.79
C GLU A 296 0.46 -22.24 9.44
N ALA A 297 -0.13 -21.79 10.56
CA ALA A 297 0.28 -20.57 11.26
C ALA A 297 1.78 -20.52 11.61
N PHE A 298 2.43 -21.64 11.91
CA PHE A 298 3.89 -21.62 12.15
C PHE A 298 4.70 -21.26 10.91
N TYR A 299 4.38 -21.86 9.76
CA TYR A 299 5.12 -21.59 8.53
C TYR A 299 4.86 -20.18 8.01
N VAL A 300 3.62 -19.69 8.10
CA VAL A 300 3.32 -18.29 7.74
C VAL A 300 4.08 -17.31 8.65
N MET A 301 4.14 -17.59 9.95
CA MET A 301 4.90 -16.75 10.90
C MET A 301 6.39 -16.77 10.63
N ASP A 302 6.98 -17.94 10.34
CA ASP A 302 8.40 -18.06 9.98
C ASP A 302 8.71 -17.28 8.69
N GLU A 303 7.88 -17.42 7.65
CA GLU A 303 8.08 -16.71 6.37
C GLU A 303 7.90 -15.19 6.50
N ALA A 304 6.92 -14.73 7.29
CA ALA A 304 6.77 -13.31 7.62
C ALA A 304 8.03 -12.75 8.31
N ARG A 305 8.60 -13.51 9.26
CA ARG A 305 9.82 -13.12 9.98
C ARG A 305 11.05 -13.08 9.07
N ARG A 306 11.21 -14.09 8.21
CA ARG A 306 12.30 -14.16 7.21
C ARG A 306 12.22 -13.01 6.22
N GLU A 307 11.02 -12.70 5.73
CA GLU A 307 10.81 -11.62 4.77
C GLU A 307 11.07 -10.24 5.39
N LEU A 308 10.60 -9.98 6.61
CA LEU A 308 10.90 -8.73 7.33
C LEU A 308 12.40 -8.60 7.62
N THR A 309 13.08 -9.68 8.01
CA THR A 309 14.53 -9.68 8.21
C THR A 309 15.26 -9.34 6.92
N ARG A 310 14.84 -9.94 5.80
CA ARG A 310 15.41 -9.68 4.48
C ARG A 310 15.25 -8.21 4.08
N ILE A 311 14.06 -7.63 4.26
CA ILE A 311 13.79 -6.21 3.97
C ILE A 311 14.69 -5.32 4.83
N ALA A 312 14.85 -5.62 6.12
CA ALA A 312 15.70 -4.86 7.02
C ALA A 312 17.20 -4.94 6.66
N GLN A 313 17.62 -6.02 5.99
CA GLN A 313 19.00 -6.20 5.51
C GLN A 313 19.25 -5.56 4.14
N ASP A 314 18.22 -5.13 3.42
CA ASP A 314 18.35 -4.42 2.14
C ASP A 314 18.68 -2.94 2.38
N GLY A 315 19.93 -2.68 2.79
CA GLY A 315 20.41 -1.33 3.09
C GLY A 315 20.22 -0.35 1.94
N ALA A 316 20.35 -0.81 0.69
CA ALA A 316 20.16 0.03 -0.48
C ALA A 316 18.68 0.42 -0.66
N ALA A 317 17.73 -0.50 -0.42
CA ALA A 317 16.31 -0.16 -0.42
C ALA A 317 15.93 0.78 0.73
N LEU A 318 16.58 0.67 1.89
CA LEU A 318 16.37 1.60 3.01
C LEU A 318 16.88 3.00 2.69
N GLU A 319 18.08 3.13 2.13
CA GLU A 319 18.62 4.43 1.71
C GLU A 319 17.75 5.09 0.64
N ARG A 320 17.19 4.30 -0.30
CA ARG A 320 16.26 4.82 -1.30
C ARG A 320 14.95 5.28 -0.66
N LEU A 321 14.40 4.51 0.29
CA LEU A 321 13.21 4.92 1.03
C LEU A 321 13.45 6.20 1.83
N GLU A 322 14.60 6.35 2.48
CA GLU A 322 14.97 7.57 3.23
C GLU A 322 15.02 8.80 2.33
N LYS A 323 15.43 8.65 1.07
CA LYS A 323 15.36 9.72 0.06
C LYS A 323 13.92 10.01 -0.36
N VAL A 324 13.10 8.99 -0.58
CA VAL A 324 11.66 9.15 -0.90
C VAL A 324 10.92 9.84 0.26
N ALA A 325 11.25 9.51 1.51
CA ALA A 325 10.67 10.10 2.72
C ALA A 325 11.02 11.59 2.93
N GLN A 326 11.92 12.14 2.12
CA GLN A 326 12.15 13.60 2.05
C GLN A 326 11.03 14.32 1.30
N PHE A 327 10.22 13.56 0.56
CA PHE A 327 9.17 14.02 -0.34
C PHE A 327 9.64 15.12 -1.29
N PRO A 328 10.72 14.87 -2.07
CA PRO A 328 11.31 15.88 -2.93
C PRO A 328 10.35 16.29 -4.05
N VAL A 329 10.38 17.57 -4.37
CA VAL A 329 9.62 18.11 -5.50
C VAL A 329 10.34 17.73 -6.79
N THR A 330 9.65 16.97 -7.64
CA THR A 330 10.17 16.55 -8.95
C THR A 330 9.60 17.41 -10.08
N GLY A 331 10.20 17.32 -11.26
CA GLY A 331 9.68 18.00 -12.45
C GLY A 331 8.30 17.49 -12.84
N GLU A 332 8.00 16.22 -12.56
CA GLU A 332 6.69 15.59 -12.76
C GLU A 332 5.62 16.21 -11.86
N ILE A 333 5.92 16.43 -10.56
CA ILE A 333 4.99 17.09 -9.63
C ILE A 333 4.74 18.54 -10.05
N GLN A 334 5.78 19.28 -10.44
CA GLN A 334 5.62 20.65 -10.93
C GLN A 334 4.72 20.71 -12.17
N LYS A 335 4.96 19.84 -13.15
CA LYS A 335 4.13 19.73 -14.37
C LYS A 335 2.70 19.32 -14.05
N THR A 336 2.49 18.46 -13.05
CA THR A 336 1.15 18.07 -12.60
C THR A 336 0.38 19.30 -12.10
N TYR A 337 0.99 20.16 -11.29
CA TYR A 337 0.39 21.44 -10.86
C TYR A 337 0.07 22.35 -12.05
N GLU A 338 0.94 22.40 -13.04
CA GLU A 338 0.71 23.20 -14.26
C GLU A 338 -0.48 22.69 -15.06
N TYR A 339 -0.67 21.36 -15.16
CA TYR A 339 -1.85 20.79 -15.79
C TYR A 339 -3.13 21.10 -15.02
N LEU A 340 -3.14 20.98 -13.69
CA LEU A 340 -4.31 21.33 -12.87
C LEU A 340 -4.65 22.83 -12.95
N ILE A 341 -3.65 23.70 -12.97
CA ILE A 341 -3.85 25.15 -13.18
C ILE A 341 -4.41 25.41 -14.59
N SER A 342 -3.88 24.74 -15.60
CA SER A 342 -4.35 24.88 -16.98
C SER A 342 -5.78 24.36 -17.16
N GLU A 343 -6.14 23.26 -16.48
CA GLU A 343 -7.49 22.70 -16.45
C GLU A 343 -8.49 23.74 -15.94
N ALA A 344 -8.14 24.47 -14.88
CA ALA A 344 -9.00 25.49 -14.27
C ALA A 344 -9.36 26.64 -15.21
N ARG A 345 -8.50 26.90 -16.20
CA ARG A 345 -8.62 27.99 -17.18
C ARG A 345 -9.28 27.54 -18.48
N GLU A 346 -9.31 26.24 -18.74
CA GLU A 346 -9.83 25.69 -19.99
C GLU A 346 -11.35 25.51 -19.91
N SER A 347 -12.05 26.13 -20.86
CA SER A 347 -13.51 26.10 -20.97
C SER A 347 -13.99 25.06 -21.99
N ARG A 348 -13.13 24.65 -22.93
CA ARG A 348 -13.48 23.68 -23.97
C ARG A 348 -13.38 22.26 -23.43
N PRO A 349 -14.46 21.47 -23.42
CA PRO A 349 -14.46 20.13 -22.83
C PRO A 349 -13.39 19.19 -23.39
N ALA A 350 -13.19 19.19 -24.72
CA ALA A 350 -12.20 18.31 -25.36
C ALA A 350 -10.75 18.65 -24.99
N ALA A 351 -10.42 19.95 -24.87
CA ALA A 351 -9.09 20.38 -24.47
C ALA A 351 -8.84 20.09 -22.97
N LYS A 352 -9.87 20.27 -22.14
CA LYS A 352 -9.84 19.90 -20.73
C LYS A 352 -9.61 18.39 -20.53
N ALA A 353 -10.31 17.56 -21.31
CA ALA A 353 -10.10 16.12 -21.33
C ALA A 353 -8.65 15.75 -21.70
N ALA A 354 -8.08 16.40 -22.72
CA ALA A 354 -6.69 16.17 -23.10
C ALA A 354 -5.69 16.57 -21.98
N ILE A 355 -5.93 17.69 -21.29
CA ILE A 355 -5.15 18.10 -20.12
C ILE A 355 -5.20 17.04 -19.03
N GLN A 356 -6.39 16.52 -18.71
CA GLN A 356 -6.57 15.47 -17.71
C GLN A 356 -5.84 14.17 -18.09
N LEU A 357 -5.86 13.75 -19.36
CA LEU A 357 -5.09 12.58 -19.79
C LEU A 357 -3.58 12.80 -19.65
N ASN A 358 -3.09 14.00 -19.97
CA ASN A 358 -1.67 14.33 -19.80
C ASN A 358 -1.27 14.38 -18.32
N GLU A 359 -2.16 14.90 -17.45
CA GLU A 359 -2.01 14.88 -16.00
C GLU A 359 -1.83 13.45 -15.49
N LEU A 360 -2.73 12.53 -15.84
CA LEU A 360 -2.63 11.10 -15.49
C LEU A 360 -1.27 10.49 -15.89
N LYS A 361 -0.78 10.81 -17.08
CA LYS A 361 0.49 10.25 -17.59
C LYS A 361 1.71 10.80 -16.86
N ILE A 362 1.73 12.10 -16.55
CA ILE A 362 2.91 12.70 -15.93
C ILE A 362 3.04 12.30 -14.47
N ILE A 363 1.94 12.26 -13.72
CA ILE A 363 1.97 11.85 -12.32
C ILE A 363 2.23 10.35 -12.18
N ALA A 364 1.82 9.54 -13.17
CA ALA A 364 2.21 8.14 -13.26
C ALA A 364 3.72 7.97 -13.36
N VAL A 365 4.46 8.86 -14.03
CA VAL A 365 5.93 8.80 -14.04
C VAL A 365 6.49 9.00 -12.63
N GLN A 366 5.98 9.98 -11.88
CA GLN A 366 6.36 10.20 -10.49
C GLN A 366 6.12 8.95 -9.65
N GLU A 367 4.91 8.41 -9.66
CA GLU A 367 4.59 7.25 -8.84
C GLU A 367 5.36 5.99 -9.27
N GLN A 368 5.39 5.69 -10.56
CA GLN A 368 5.90 4.42 -11.04
C GLN A 368 7.41 4.36 -11.12
N LEU A 369 8.09 5.46 -11.49
CA LEU A 369 9.54 5.47 -11.70
C LEU A 369 10.29 6.12 -10.55
N ASN A 370 9.81 7.24 -10.01
CA ASN A 370 10.53 7.96 -8.97
C ASN A 370 10.27 7.39 -7.57
N ILE A 371 9.13 6.72 -7.35
CA ILE A 371 8.76 6.16 -6.06
C ILE A 371 8.79 4.63 -6.10
N LEU A 372 7.90 3.98 -6.84
CA LEU A 372 7.72 2.52 -6.75
C LEU A 372 8.90 1.73 -7.31
N GLN A 373 9.56 2.21 -8.36
CA GLN A 373 10.74 1.52 -8.92
C GLN A 373 11.82 1.32 -7.84
N PRO A 374 12.39 2.39 -7.24
CA PRO A 374 13.41 2.25 -6.22
C PRO A 374 12.91 1.60 -4.92
N LEU A 375 11.62 1.75 -4.61
CA LEU A 375 11.03 1.31 -3.35
C LEU A 375 10.70 -0.18 -3.31
N ILE A 376 10.15 -0.72 -4.40
CA ILE A 376 9.70 -2.11 -4.47
C ILE A 376 10.18 -2.87 -5.71
N TYR A 377 10.19 -2.28 -6.91
CA TYR A 377 10.48 -3.05 -8.14
C TYR A 377 11.97 -3.33 -8.38
N ASP A 378 12.88 -2.58 -7.75
CA ASP A 378 14.32 -2.86 -7.74
C ASP A 378 14.69 -4.06 -6.83
N ASP A 379 13.74 -4.59 -6.07
CA ASP A 379 13.93 -5.81 -5.28
C ASP A 379 13.97 -7.04 -6.21
N LYS A 380 15.14 -7.66 -6.30
CA LYS A 380 15.37 -8.83 -7.14
C LYS A 380 14.42 -10.00 -6.82
N LYS A 381 14.21 -10.31 -5.53
CA LYS A 381 13.34 -11.43 -5.15
C LYS A 381 11.89 -11.12 -5.43
N LEU A 382 11.46 -9.87 -5.22
CA LEU A 382 10.10 -9.47 -5.58
C LEU A 382 9.92 -9.61 -7.09
N LYS A 383 10.88 -9.14 -7.89
CA LYS A 383 10.81 -9.27 -9.34
C LYS A 383 10.64 -10.72 -9.81
N GLU A 384 11.49 -11.62 -9.31
CA GLU A 384 11.40 -13.05 -9.61
C GLU A 384 10.02 -13.63 -9.23
N THR A 385 9.50 -13.24 -8.07
CA THR A 385 8.18 -13.66 -7.58
C THR A 385 7.06 -13.16 -8.48
N MET A 386 7.10 -11.88 -8.87
CA MET A 386 6.07 -11.27 -9.68
C MET A 386 6.07 -11.81 -11.11
N ASP A 387 7.24 -12.02 -11.72
CA ASP A 387 7.36 -12.60 -13.05
C ASP A 387 6.88 -14.07 -13.07
N MET A 388 7.14 -14.81 -12.00
CA MET A 388 6.65 -16.17 -11.83
C MET A 388 5.13 -16.23 -11.65
N ASN A 389 4.57 -15.41 -10.75
CA ASN A 389 3.13 -15.31 -10.55
C ASN A 389 2.43 -14.91 -11.86
N HIS A 390 2.98 -13.94 -12.60
CA HIS A 390 2.45 -13.54 -13.90
C HIS A 390 2.45 -14.70 -14.91
N ARG A 391 3.55 -15.46 -15.00
CA ARG A 391 3.63 -16.63 -15.87
C ARG A 391 2.55 -17.65 -15.53
N PHE A 392 2.33 -17.94 -14.25
CA PHE A 392 1.28 -18.85 -13.80
C PHE A 392 -0.13 -18.29 -14.05
N ALA A 393 -0.35 -17.00 -13.84
CA ALA A 393 -1.63 -16.34 -14.15
C ALA A 393 -1.96 -16.49 -15.64
N ARG A 394 -0.99 -16.27 -16.54
CA ARG A 394 -1.14 -16.42 -17.99
C ARG A 394 -1.44 -17.87 -18.38
N MET A 395 -0.66 -18.84 -17.91
CA MET A 395 -0.83 -20.25 -18.26
C MET A 395 -2.15 -20.84 -17.74
N SER A 396 -2.62 -20.37 -16.58
CA SER A 396 -3.83 -20.88 -15.92
C SER A 396 -5.08 -20.04 -16.18
N GLN A 397 -5.01 -18.99 -16.99
CA GLN A 397 -6.09 -18.01 -17.18
C GLN A 397 -6.60 -17.40 -15.85
N GLY A 398 -5.73 -17.28 -14.85
CA GLY A 398 -6.05 -16.73 -13.54
C GLY A 398 -6.58 -17.74 -12.50
N LEU A 399 -6.60 -19.05 -12.82
CA LEU A 399 -7.09 -20.08 -11.91
C LEU A 399 -6.13 -20.38 -10.74
N MET A 400 -4.81 -20.29 -10.97
CA MET A 400 -3.80 -20.58 -9.95
C MET A 400 -3.36 -19.35 -9.16
N THR A 401 -3.34 -18.18 -9.81
CA THR A 401 -2.96 -16.90 -9.21
C THR A 401 -3.61 -15.76 -9.99
N THR A 402 -3.81 -14.62 -9.34
CA THR A 402 -4.56 -13.49 -9.90
C THR A 402 -3.85 -12.88 -11.11
N LYS A 403 -4.62 -12.53 -12.14
CA LYS A 403 -4.12 -11.71 -13.25
C LYS A 403 -3.74 -10.32 -12.72
N TYR A 404 -2.63 -9.78 -13.20
CA TYR A 404 -2.32 -8.36 -12.98
C TYR A 404 -3.26 -7.54 -13.86
N ARG A 405 -4.19 -6.83 -13.23
CA ARG A 405 -5.20 -6.02 -13.90
C ARG A 405 -5.64 -4.86 -13.02
N VAL A 406 -6.15 -3.81 -13.66
CA VAL A 406 -6.94 -2.77 -13.02
C VAL A 406 -8.40 -2.97 -13.40
N ILE A 407 -9.30 -2.96 -12.42
CA ILE A 407 -10.75 -3.08 -12.61
C ILE A 407 -11.43 -1.76 -12.28
N TYR A 408 -12.09 -1.17 -13.27
CA TYR A 408 -12.86 0.07 -13.17
C TYR A 408 -14.27 -0.19 -12.60
N SER A 409 -14.34 -0.84 -11.45
CA SER A 409 -15.56 -1.08 -10.67
C SER A 409 -15.21 -1.12 -9.19
N ALA A 410 -16.15 -0.80 -8.31
CA ALA A 410 -16.01 -1.04 -6.88
C ALA A 410 -16.00 -2.54 -6.54
N ALA A 411 -16.52 -3.39 -7.43
CA ALA A 411 -16.47 -4.84 -7.29
C ALA A 411 -15.05 -5.40 -7.45
N PRO A 412 -14.75 -6.57 -6.85
CA PRO A 412 -13.44 -7.23 -6.94
C PRO A 412 -13.17 -7.89 -8.29
N THR A 413 -14.21 -8.11 -9.10
CA THR A 413 -14.14 -8.79 -10.40
C THR A 413 -15.12 -8.17 -11.39
N THR A 414 -14.82 -8.29 -12.67
CA THR A 414 -15.74 -7.94 -13.77
C THR A 414 -15.57 -8.92 -14.92
N ASP A 415 -16.69 -9.24 -15.58
CA ASP A 415 -16.72 -9.99 -16.84
C ASP A 415 -16.75 -9.05 -18.05
N ASP A 416 -16.97 -7.75 -17.86
CA ASP A 416 -16.92 -6.76 -18.94
C ASP A 416 -15.45 -6.45 -19.28
N PRO A 417 -14.95 -6.80 -20.48
CA PRO A 417 -13.57 -6.52 -20.88
C PRO A 417 -13.30 -5.02 -21.04
N GLU A 418 -14.32 -4.16 -21.23
CA GLU A 418 -14.13 -2.71 -21.32
C GLU A 418 -13.93 -2.04 -19.95
N LEU A 419 -14.23 -2.76 -18.86
CA LEU A 419 -14.11 -2.31 -17.47
C LEU A 419 -12.85 -2.85 -16.78
N GLN A 420 -11.90 -3.38 -17.53
CA GLN A 420 -10.60 -3.77 -16.99
C GLN A 420 -9.48 -3.55 -18.01
N THR A 421 -8.30 -3.26 -17.49
CA THR A 421 -7.06 -3.32 -18.28
C THR A 421 -6.21 -4.44 -17.70
N VAL A 422 -5.87 -5.43 -18.51
CA VAL A 422 -5.08 -6.61 -18.10
C VAL A 422 -3.65 -6.45 -18.59
N PHE A 423 -2.67 -6.67 -17.72
CA PHE A 423 -1.26 -6.66 -18.07
C PHE A 423 -0.90 -7.89 -18.90
N ASP A 424 -0.26 -7.67 -20.05
CA ASP A 424 0.29 -8.72 -20.92
C ASP A 424 -0.69 -9.90 -21.10
N PRO A 425 -1.91 -9.62 -21.62
CA PRO A 425 -2.95 -10.63 -21.76
C PRO A 425 -2.51 -11.68 -22.81
N PRO A 426 -2.91 -12.95 -22.63
CA PRO A 426 -2.56 -13.99 -23.58
C PRO A 426 -3.15 -13.68 -24.98
N SER A 427 -2.40 -13.97 -26.03
CA SER A 427 -2.76 -13.62 -27.41
C SER A 427 -4.00 -14.36 -27.99
N GLY A 428 -4.68 -15.22 -27.22
CA GLY A 428 -5.90 -15.94 -27.62
C GLY A 428 -6.21 -17.19 -26.80
N PHE A 429 -7.43 -17.74 -26.95
CA PHE A 429 -7.91 -18.94 -26.23
C PHE A 429 -7.07 -20.20 -26.53
N TRP A 430 -6.59 -20.34 -27.75
CA TRP A 430 -5.77 -21.48 -28.21
C TRP A 430 -4.26 -21.25 -28.10
N SER A 431 -3.81 -20.05 -27.71
CA SER A 431 -2.38 -19.73 -27.66
C SER A 431 -1.73 -20.00 -26.30
N GLY A 432 -2.49 -20.29 -25.23
CA GLY A 432 -1.97 -20.37 -23.86
C GLY A 432 -0.72 -21.25 -23.64
N ALA A 433 -0.52 -22.32 -24.42
CA ALA A 433 0.67 -23.16 -24.36
C ALA A 433 1.83 -22.69 -25.27
N TRP A 434 1.54 -21.94 -26.34
CA TRP A 434 2.50 -21.51 -27.39
C TRP A 434 2.82 -20.01 -27.38
N ASP A 435 2.08 -19.21 -26.61
CA ASP A 435 2.23 -17.76 -26.54
C ASP A 435 3.57 -17.35 -25.93
N GLY A 436 4.07 -18.11 -24.94
CA GLY A 436 5.42 -17.92 -24.38
C GLY A 436 6.56 -18.27 -25.34
N ILE A 437 6.28 -18.94 -26.46
CA ILE A 437 7.28 -19.28 -27.50
C ILE A 437 7.33 -18.19 -28.58
N ARG A 438 6.22 -17.46 -28.82
CA ARG A 438 6.12 -16.45 -29.89
C ARG A 438 6.22 -15.00 -29.39
N ASN A 439 5.78 -14.73 -28.15
CA ASN A 439 5.81 -13.40 -27.55
C ASN A 439 6.68 -13.41 -26.30
N ARG A 440 7.61 -12.46 -26.21
CA ARG A 440 8.37 -12.22 -24.98
C ARG A 440 7.40 -11.85 -23.86
N GLN A 441 7.38 -12.65 -22.79
CA GLN A 441 6.62 -12.32 -21.58
C GLN A 441 7.10 -10.96 -21.04
N GLN A 442 6.15 -10.06 -20.79
CA GLN A 442 6.44 -8.76 -20.19
C GLN A 442 6.62 -8.90 -18.68
N SER A 443 7.41 -8.01 -18.10
CA SER A 443 7.70 -8.00 -16.65
C SER A 443 7.14 -6.73 -16.02
N LEU A 444 6.17 -6.85 -15.11
CA LEU A 444 5.61 -5.68 -14.42
C LEU A 444 6.68 -4.92 -13.59
N PRO A 445 7.68 -5.59 -12.98
CA PRO A 445 8.83 -4.90 -12.39
C PRO A 445 9.73 -4.15 -13.39
N ASN A 446 9.73 -4.52 -14.67
CA ASN A 446 10.49 -3.80 -15.69
C ASN A 446 9.82 -2.44 -15.99
N PRO A 447 10.56 -1.32 -15.94
CA PRO A 447 9.98 0.00 -16.10
C PRO A 447 9.36 0.23 -17.49
N ASP A 448 9.97 -0.25 -18.57
CA ASP A 448 9.48 -0.03 -19.93
C ASP A 448 8.16 -0.78 -20.18
N ASP A 449 8.09 -2.04 -19.76
CA ASP A 449 6.89 -2.86 -19.87
C ASP A 449 5.77 -2.30 -18.97
N ARG A 450 6.10 -1.93 -17.74
CA ARG A 450 5.14 -1.33 -16.80
C ARG A 450 4.59 -0.02 -17.31
N MET A 451 5.43 0.87 -17.83
CA MET A 451 4.97 2.18 -18.29
C MET A 451 4.07 2.08 -19.53
N LYS A 452 4.28 1.09 -20.42
CA LYS A 452 3.32 0.81 -21.50
C LYS A 452 1.95 0.42 -20.94
N TYR A 453 1.94 -0.46 -19.94
CA TYR A 453 0.70 -0.88 -19.28
C TYR A 453 0.01 0.26 -18.52
N VAL A 454 0.77 1.06 -17.78
CA VAL A 454 0.24 2.23 -17.06
C VAL A 454 -0.30 3.28 -18.03
N GLU A 455 0.34 3.49 -19.18
CA GLU A 455 -0.19 4.39 -20.21
C GLU A 455 -1.50 3.84 -20.81
N GLN A 456 -1.63 2.52 -20.94
CA GLN A 456 -2.88 1.89 -21.36
C GLN A 456 -3.98 2.07 -20.30
N ILE A 457 -3.67 1.87 -19.02
CA ILE A 457 -4.60 2.12 -17.91
C ILE A 457 -5.11 3.57 -17.95
N ALA A 458 -4.21 4.55 -18.15
CA ALA A 458 -4.58 5.96 -18.22
C ALA A 458 -5.52 6.23 -19.41
N ARG A 459 -5.27 5.62 -20.58
CA ARG A 459 -6.13 5.74 -21.76
C ARG A 459 -7.50 5.11 -21.56
N ASP A 460 -7.56 3.90 -21.00
CA ASP A 460 -8.81 3.19 -20.76
C ASP A 460 -9.68 3.88 -19.72
N PHE A 461 -9.06 4.30 -18.61
CA PHE A 461 -9.73 5.13 -17.60
C PHE A 461 -10.26 6.42 -18.21
N HIS A 462 -9.41 7.15 -18.96
CA HIS A 462 -9.81 8.40 -19.60
C HIS A 462 -11.00 8.20 -20.53
N ARG A 463 -10.96 7.17 -21.39
CA ARG A 463 -12.08 6.78 -22.27
C ARG A 463 -13.36 6.53 -21.46
N LEU A 464 -13.28 5.77 -20.36
CA LEU A 464 -14.45 5.49 -19.51
C LEU A 464 -14.98 6.75 -18.82
N MET A 465 -14.12 7.67 -18.39
CA MET A 465 -14.54 8.95 -17.84
C MET A 465 -15.25 9.84 -18.87
N GLN A 466 -14.93 9.71 -20.17
CA GLN A 466 -15.62 10.45 -21.23
C GLN A 466 -16.92 9.76 -21.68
N THR A 467 -16.94 8.43 -21.75
CA THR A 467 -18.02 7.66 -22.41
C THR A 467 -19.00 7.00 -21.45
N ARG A 468 -18.56 6.70 -20.22
CA ARG A 468 -19.34 6.01 -19.18
C ARG A 468 -19.28 6.77 -17.84
N ARG A 469 -19.27 8.11 -17.88
CA ARG A 469 -19.07 8.98 -16.71
C ARG A 469 -19.98 8.65 -15.52
N SER A 470 -21.28 8.51 -15.74
CA SER A 470 -22.24 8.20 -14.67
C SER A 470 -21.98 6.85 -14.00
N TYR A 471 -21.48 5.88 -14.76
CA TYR A 471 -21.03 4.60 -14.21
C TYR A 471 -19.80 4.82 -13.33
N MET A 472 -18.75 5.48 -13.85
CA MET A 472 -17.51 5.72 -13.11
C MET A 472 -17.74 6.50 -11.81
N ASP A 473 -18.56 7.56 -11.86
CA ASP A 473 -18.91 8.36 -10.69
C ASP A 473 -19.63 7.52 -9.63
N ARG A 474 -20.50 6.57 -10.01
CA ARG A 474 -21.18 5.68 -9.05
C ARG A 474 -20.21 4.68 -8.40
N GLU A 475 -19.32 4.09 -9.19
CA GLU A 475 -18.30 3.17 -8.65
C GLU A 475 -17.36 3.92 -7.69
N LEU A 476 -16.91 5.13 -8.05
CA LEU A 476 -16.08 5.96 -7.19
C LEU A 476 -16.80 6.39 -5.91
N ARG A 477 -18.11 6.68 -5.95
CA ARG A 477 -18.91 6.94 -4.75
C ARG A 477 -18.97 5.73 -3.83
N THR A 478 -19.08 4.53 -4.41
CA THR A 478 -19.08 3.29 -3.64
C THR A 478 -17.73 3.10 -2.94
N ILE A 479 -16.62 3.33 -3.63
CA ILE A 479 -15.26 3.27 -3.06
C ILE A 479 -15.08 4.37 -1.98
N TRP A 480 -15.57 5.58 -2.23
CA TRP A 480 -15.52 6.67 -1.25
C TRP A 480 -16.24 6.29 0.05
N GLY A 481 -17.38 5.58 -0.05
CA GLY A 481 -18.12 5.06 1.10
C GLY A 481 -17.39 4.02 1.95
N TRP A 482 -16.19 3.55 1.56
CA TRP A 482 -15.39 2.63 2.37
C TRP A 482 -14.69 3.32 3.56
N GLY A 483 -14.54 4.65 3.53
CA GLY A 483 -13.93 5.40 4.61
C GLY A 483 -14.89 5.62 5.78
N ASP A 484 -14.45 5.31 7.01
CA ASP A 484 -15.27 5.47 8.23
C ASP A 484 -15.76 6.90 8.47
N GLU A 485 -15.01 7.89 7.99
CA GLU A 485 -15.36 9.32 8.06
C GLU A 485 -16.56 9.72 7.19
N ASN A 486 -17.05 8.83 6.33
CA ASN A 486 -18.11 9.10 5.35
C ASN A 486 -19.45 8.41 5.70
N LYS A 487 -19.60 7.87 6.92
CA LYS A 487 -20.89 7.24 7.34
C LYS A 487 -22.02 8.26 7.52
N ASP A 488 -21.69 9.56 7.58
CA ASP A 488 -22.61 10.68 7.80
C ASP A 488 -22.62 11.74 6.67
N GLU A 489 -21.85 11.55 5.58
CA GLU A 489 -21.84 12.42 4.36
C GLU A 489 -22.58 11.76 3.18
#